data_AF-A0ABC9ZL88-F1
#
_entry.id   AF-A0ABC9ZL88-F1
#
_cell.length_a   1.000
_cell.length_b   1.000
_cell.length_c   1.000
_cell.angle_alpha   90.00
_cell.angle_beta   90.00
_cell.angle_gamma   90.00
#
_symmetry.space_group_name_H-M   'P 1'
#
loop_
_entity.id
_entity.type
_entity.pdbx_description
1 polymer ?
#
loop_
_entity_poly.entity_id
_entity_poly.type
_entity_poly.pdbx_seq_one_letter_code
_entity_poly.pdbx_strand_id
1 'polypeptide(L)'
;MSVADDLALLKVGKGIEANAFELPISPLQKGDSLTLIGYGASHEYSSIAQLEVKNFIDSYPPEIGIPYHDLVIATTTTPSRTCEGDSGSPVYSGNTIYAIHTAGGSNPSCTNSEGSLTWLSELSPERVHWIESICKKGRMPDLKTSSTLEGMSSTLFSKE
;
A
#
# COMPACT_ATOMS: atom_id res chain seq x y z
N MET A 1 10.30 0.01 -8.13
CA MET A 1 10.28 -0.33 -6.70
C MET A 1 11.65 -0.60 -6.18
N SER A 2 12.00 0.10 -5.11
CA SER A 2 13.27 0.01 -4.42
C SER A 2 13.08 -0.52 -2.99
N VAL A 3 14.18 -0.82 -2.30
CA VAL A 3 14.15 -1.15 -0.87
C VAL A 3 13.87 0.07 0.03
N ALA A 4 13.88 1.27 -0.54
CA ALA A 4 13.58 2.53 0.14
C ALA A 4 12.07 2.87 0.09
N ASP A 5 11.25 2.02 -0.52
CA ASP A 5 9.80 2.21 -0.54
C ASP A 5 9.14 1.42 0.60
N ASP A 6 8.46 2.12 1.51
CA ASP A 6 7.69 1.48 2.59
C ASP A 6 6.30 1.04 2.08
N LEU A 7 6.31 0.16 1.09
CA LEU A 7 5.13 -0.36 0.43
C LEU A 7 5.23 -1.86 0.18
N ALA A 8 4.15 -2.57 0.45
CA ALA A 8 4.02 -3.99 0.16
C ALA A 8 2.70 -4.30 -0.54
N LEU A 9 2.72 -5.28 -1.44
CA LEU A 9 1.51 -5.85 -2.06
C LEU A 9 1.35 -7.29 -1.63
N LEU A 10 0.18 -7.60 -1.07
CA LEU A 10 -0.16 -8.95 -0.64
C LEU A 10 -1.17 -9.58 -1.60
N LYS A 11 -0.85 -10.76 -2.11
CA LYS A 11 -1.82 -11.58 -2.85
C LYS A 11 -2.61 -12.42 -1.86
N VAL A 12 -3.91 -12.15 -1.80
CA VAL A 12 -4.86 -12.88 -0.95
C VAL A 12 -5.39 -14.14 -1.66
N GLY A 13 -5.86 -15.09 -0.86
CA GLY A 13 -6.57 -16.27 -1.35
C GLY A 13 -7.99 -15.96 -1.82
N LYS A 14 -8.73 -17.00 -2.19
CA LYS A 14 -10.17 -16.89 -2.49
C LYS A 14 -10.97 -16.59 -1.22
N GLY A 15 -12.15 -15.98 -1.37
CA GLY A 15 -13.12 -15.82 -0.27
C GLY A 15 -13.17 -14.44 0.38
N ILE A 16 -12.42 -13.46 -0.11
CA ILE A 16 -12.63 -12.06 0.25
C ILE A 16 -13.67 -11.45 -0.68
N GLU A 17 -14.84 -11.14 -0.14
CA GLU A 17 -15.89 -10.39 -0.81
C GLU A 17 -15.91 -8.98 -0.23
N ALA A 18 -15.23 -8.05 -0.89
CA ALA A 18 -15.16 -6.65 -0.49
C ALA A 18 -15.12 -5.75 -1.73
N ASN A 19 -15.64 -4.53 -1.59
CA ASN A 19 -15.46 -3.49 -2.59
C ASN A 19 -14.00 -3.03 -2.55
N ALA A 20 -13.37 -2.96 -3.72
CA ALA A 20 -12.01 -2.46 -3.83
C ALA A 20 -11.99 -0.93 -3.72
N PHE A 21 -10.97 -0.41 -3.05
CA PHE A 21 -10.59 0.99 -3.17
C PHE A 21 -10.09 1.28 -4.59
N GLU A 22 -10.23 2.55 -4.98
CA GLU A 22 -9.62 3.09 -6.18
C GLU A 22 -8.18 3.53 -5.91
N LEU A 23 -7.36 3.48 -6.96
CA LEU A 23 -6.03 4.08 -6.97
C LEU A 23 -6.15 5.53 -7.47
N PRO A 24 -5.28 6.43 -7.01
CA PRO A 24 -5.38 7.83 -7.33
C PRO A 24 -4.94 8.08 -8.78
N ILE A 25 -5.67 8.97 -9.46
CA ILE A 25 -5.34 9.42 -10.83
C ILE A 25 -4.52 10.71 -10.85
N SER A 26 -4.37 11.35 -9.68
CA SER A 26 -3.59 12.56 -9.47
C SER A 26 -2.82 12.45 -8.16
N PRO A 27 -1.59 13.00 -8.08
CA PRO A 27 -0.84 13.02 -6.84
C PRO A 27 -1.51 13.89 -5.77
N LEU A 28 -1.10 13.71 -4.52
CA LEU A 28 -1.52 14.57 -3.43
C LEU A 28 -0.99 16.00 -3.60
N GLN A 29 -1.69 16.96 -3.02
CA GLN A 29 -1.29 18.35 -2.91
C GLN A 29 -1.30 18.83 -1.47
N LYS A 30 -0.52 19.88 -1.18
CA LYS A 30 -0.57 20.55 0.12
C LYS A 30 -1.98 21.09 0.38
N GLY A 31 -2.51 20.85 1.57
CA GLY A 31 -3.86 21.23 1.97
C GLY A 31 -4.91 20.15 1.72
N ASP A 32 -4.57 19.05 1.03
CA ASP A 32 -5.51 17.94 0.85
C ASP A 32 -5.91 17.35 2.20
N SER A 33 -7.21 17.09 2.34
CA SER A 33 -7.80 16.46 3.52
C SER A 33 -7.95 14.96 3.29
N LEU A 34 -7.44 14.16 4.23
CA LEU A 34 -7.42 12.71 4.15
C LEU A 34 -7.96 12.08 5.45
N THR A 35 -8.38 10.83 5.34
CA THR A 35 -8.83 10.00 6.45
C THR A 35 -7.89 8.81 6.61
N LEU A 36 -7.52 8.51 7.85
CA LEU A 36 -6.83 7.28 8.23
C LEU A 36 -7.70 6.51 9.22
N ILE A 37 -7.88 5.22 8.94
CA ILE A 37 -8.49 4.28 9.89
C ILE A 37 -7.42 3.28 10.33
N GLY A 38 -7.26 3.15 11.63
CA GLY A 38 -6.29 2.27 12.27
C GLY A 38 -6.90 1.49 13.41
N TYR A 39 -6.29 0.36 13.77
CA TYR A 39 -6.71 -0.42 14.93
C TYR A 39 -5.81 -0.20 16.15
N GLY A 40 -4.65 0.45 15.99
CA GLY A 40 -3.69 0.71 17.07
C GLY A 40 -3.22 -0.54 17.82
N ALA A 41 -2.15 -0.43 18.60
CA ALA A 41 -1.65 -1.54 19.42
C ALA A 41 -2.34 -1.66 20.79
N SER A 42 -2.96 -0.58 21.28
CA SER A 42 -3.39 -0.49 22.69
C SER A 42 -4.90 -0.51 22.93
N HIS A 43 -5.72 -0.68 21.88
CA HIS A 43 -7.17 -0.77 22.01
C HIS A 43 -7.78 -1.72 20.96
N GLU A 44 -8.95 -2.29 21.26
CA GLU A 44 -9.62 -3.29 20.40
C GLU A 44 -10.63 -2.70 19.39
N TYR A 45 -10.69 -1.37 19.27
CA TYR A 45 -11.59 -0.69 18.34
C TYR A 45 -10.82 0.03 17.24
N SER A 46 -11.45 0.21 16.08
CA SER A 46 -10.91 1.07 15.03
C SER A 46 -11.04 2.54 15.43
N SER A 47 -9.97 3.31 15.30
CA SER A 47 -9.98 4.77 15.47
C SER A 47 -9.81 5.47 14.12
N ILE A 48 -10.36 6.68 14.04
CA ILE A 48 -10.31 7.51 12.82
C ILE A 48 -9.54 8.78 13.14
N ALA A 49 -8.51 9.06 12.35
CA ALA A 49 -7.78 10.32 12.36
C ALA A 49 -8.03 11.06 11.04
N GLN A 50 -8.34 12.36 11.15
CA GLN A 50 -8.40 13.25 9.99
C GLN A 50 -7.05 13.92 9.84
N LEU A 51 -6.57 14.01 8.60
CA LEU A 51 -5.24 14.48 8.26
C LEU A 51 -5.33 15.62 7.26
N GLU A 52 -4.37 16.54 7.33
CA GLU A 52 -4.13 17.54 6.29
C GLU A 52 -2.69 17.43 5.79
N VAL A 53 -2.50 17.33 4.48
CA VAL A 53 -1.17 17.27 3.85
C VAL A 53 -0.44 18.60 4.03
N LYS A 54 0.74 18.55 4.64
CA LYS A 54 1.55 19.75 4.92
C LYS A 54 2.76 19.88 4.01
N ASN A 55 3.45 18.77 3.73
CA ASN A 55 4.67 18.81 2.94
C ASN A 55 5.01 17.47 2.28
N PHE A 56 6.03 17.48 1.43
CA PHE A 56 6.62 16.32 0.77
C PHE A 56 8.12 16.33 1.06
N ILE A 57 8.71 15.17 1.32
CA ILE A 57 10.14 15.01 1.59
C ILE A 57 10.68 13.81 0.82
N ASP A 58 11.90 13.95 0.29
CA ASP A 58 12.56 12.87 -0.44
C ASP A 58 12.99 11.73 0.48
N SER A 59 13.30 12.02 1.75
CA SER A 59 13.68 11.05 2.77
C SER A 59 13.60 11.65 4.18
N TYR A 60 13.60 10.80 5.21
CA TYR A 60 13.81 11.26 6.58
C TYR A 60 15.18 11.95 6.74
N PRO A 61 15.32 12.88 7.71
CA PRO A 61 16.64 13.33 8.15
C PRO A 61 17.56 12.12 8.43
N PRO A 62 18.80 12.10 7.92
CA PRO A 62 19.72 10.97 8.06
C PRO A 62 19.91 10.49 9.50
N GLU A 63 19.76 11.39 10.48
CA GLU A 63 19.90 11.12 11.91
C GLU A 63 18.78 10.22 12.47
N ILE A 64 17.65 10.14 11.78
CA ILE A 64 16.51 9.28 12.16
C ILE A 64 16.71 7.85 11.63
N GLY A 65 17.61 7.64 10.66
CA GLY A 65 18.03 6.32 10.20
C GLY A 65 16.94 5.49 9.49
N ILE A 66 15.81 6.10 9.14
CA ILE A 66 14.73 5.45 8.39
C ILE A 66 14.99 5.66 6.89
N PRO A 67 15.20 4.59 6.10
CA PRO A 67 15.67 4.68 4.73
C PRO A 67 14.56 4.99 3.72
N TYR A 68 13.38 5.40 4.18
CA TYR A 68 12.21 5.51 3.33
C TYR A 68 12.16 6.83 2.58
N HIS A 69 11.83 6.73 1.28
CA HIS A 69 11.86 7.85 0.36
C HIS A 69 10.47 8.22 -0.17
N ASP A 70 10.38 9.42 -0.75
CA ASP A 70 9.16 9.97 -1.38
C ASP A 70 7.96 9.92 -0.42
N LEU A 71 8.13 10.60 0.72
CA LEU A 71 7.16 10.61 1.81
C LEU A 71 6.35 11.90 1.82
N VAL A 72 5.10 11.76 2.21
CA VAL A 72 4.19 12.86 2.53
C VAL A 72 4.19 13.10 4.03
N ILE A 73 4.33 14.35 4.43
CA ILE A 73 4.09 14.81 5.79
C ILE A 73 2.68 15.35 5.89
N ALA A 74 1.89 14.80 6.80
CA ALA A 74 0.58 15.32 7.17
C ALA A 74 0.50 15.59 8.68
N THR A 75 -0.50 16.36 9.09
CA THR A 75 -0.83 16.56 10.51
C THR A 75 -2.26 16.17 10.80
N THR A 76 -2.52 15.68 12.00
CA THR A 76 -3.88 15.43 12.46
C THR A 76 -4.66 16.73 12.68
N THR A 77 -5.90 16.77 12.23
CA THR A 77 -6.85 17.88 12.41
C THR A 77 -7.94 17.56 13.42
N THR A 78 -7.88 16.37 14.04
CA THR A 78 -8.71 15.95 15.16
C THR A 78 -7.83 15.47 16.32
N PRO A 79 -8.38 15.29 17.54
CA PRO A 79 -7.62 14.74 18.66
C PRO A 79 -7.06 13.34 18.39
N SER A 80 -7.74 12.53 17.59
CA SER A 80 -7.28 11.20 17.18
C SER A 80 -6.03 11.31 16.30
N ARG A 81 -5.03 10.46 16.57
CA ARG A 81 -3.80 10.38 15.78
C ARG A 81 -3.32 8.96 15.62
N THR A 82 -2.34 8.78 14.73
CA THR A 82 -1.71 7.48 14.50
C THR A 82 -0.99 6.97 15.74
N CYS A 83 -0.90 5.65 15.84
CA CYS A 83 -0.23 4.95 16.92
C CYS A 83 0.65 3.82 16.38
N GLU A 84 1.45 3.23 17.27
CA GLU A 84 2.04 1.91 17.02
C GLU A 84 0.94 0.93 16.60
N GLY A 85 1.22 0.14 15.56
CA GLY A 85 0.26 -0.81 14.96
C GLY A 85 -0.52 -0.27 13.75
N ASP A 86 -0.56 1.03 13.51
CA ASP A 86 -1.26 1.60 12.35
C ASP A 86 -0.43 1.60 11.05
N SER A 87 0.84 1.17 11.10
CA SER A 87 1.68 1.05 9.90
C SER A 87 1.05 0.11 8.88
N GLY A 88 1.01 0.53 7.61
CA GLY A 88 0.31 -0.19 6.55
C GLY A 88 -1.17 0.17 6.38
N SER A 89 -1.75 0.95 7.30
CA SER A 89 -3.14 1.41 7.14
C SER A 89 -3.32 2.31 5.91
N PRO A 90 -4.48 2.21 5.22
CA PRO A 90 -4.79 3.08 4.10
C PRO A 90 -5.08 4.50 4.57
N VAL A 91 -4.57 5.48 3.82
CA VAL A 91 -4.91 6.89 3.95
C VAL A 91 -5.61 7.34 2.69
N TYR A 92 -6.86 7.78 2.82
CA TYR A 92 -7.78 7.88 1.69
C TYR A 92 -8.66 9.13 1.74
N SER A 93 -9.25 9.48 0.60
CA SER A 93 -10.33 10.46 0.48
C SER A 93 -11.42 9.89 -0.43
N GLY A 94 -12.67 9.93 0.03
CA GLY A 94 -13.75 9.20 -0.64
C GLY A 94 -13.48 7.69 -0.69
N ASN A 95 -13.44 7.12 -1.90
CA ASN A 95 -13.12 5.71 -2.13
C ASN A 95 -11.68 5.50 -2.67
N THR A 96 -10.84 6.53 -2.63
CA THR A 96 -9.51 6.50 -3.26
C THR A 96 -8.42 6.51 -2.20
N ILE A 97 -7.55 5.49 -2.20
CA ILE A 97 -6.37 5.48 -1.33
C ILE A 97 -5.29 6.35 -1.97
N TYR A 98 -4.79 7.34 -1.25
CA TYR A 98 -3.73 8.22 -1.74
C TYR A 98 -2.38 7.91 -1.14
N ALA A 99 -2.33 7.31 0.04
CA ALA A 99 -1.09 6.95 0.69
C ALA A 99 -1.28 5.79 1.67
N ILE A 100 -0.16 5.22 2.11
CA ILE A 100 -0.10 4.20 3.15
C ILE A 100 0.62 4.80 4.36
N HIS A 101 0.10 4.55 5.57
CA HIS A 101 0.74 5.03 6.79
C HIS A 101 2.08 4.33 7.02
N THR A 102 3.13 5.13 7.17
CA THR A 102 4.50 4.67 7.44
C THR A 102 4.83 4.84 8.91
N ALA A 103 4.77 6.08 9.41
CA ALA A 103 5.10 6.38 10.79
C ALA A 103 4.42 7.67 11.30
N GLY A 104 4.59 7.93 12.59
CA GLY A 104 4.13 9.15 13.25
C GLY A 104 5.04 9.53 14.41
N GLY A 105 4.78 10.68 15.02
CA GLY A 105 5.46 11.04 16.27
C GLY A 105 5.20 9.96 17.34
N SER A 106 6.23 9.62 18.14
CA SER A 106 6.15 8.55 19.14
C SER A 106 4.86 8.63 19.97
N ASN A 107 4.11 7.52 20.02
CA ASN A 107 2.80 7.44 20.67
C ASN A 107 2.51 6.06 21.29
N PRO A 108 3.40 5.47 22.11
CA PRO A 108 3.26 4.09 22.57
C PRO A 108 1.95 3.84 23.34
N SER A 109 1.42 4.87 24.00
CA SER A 109 0.17 4.79 24.77
C SER A 109 -1.09 5.14 23.96
N CYS A 110 -0.98 5.29 22.64
CA CYS A 110 -2.05 5.74 21.73
C CYS A 110 -2.87 6.93 22.27
N THR A 111 -2.19 7.93 22.83
CA THR A 111 -2.85 9.12 23.37
C THR A 111 -3.23 10.10 22.28
N ASN A 112 -4.32 10.83 22.51
CA ASN A 112 -4.79 11.90 21.62
C ASN A 112 -3.76 13.02 21.52
N SER A 113 -3.57 13.55 20.32
CA SER A 113 -2.85 14.80 20.09
C SER A 113 -3.16 15.34 18.68
N GLU A 114 -3.94 16.40 18.65
CA GLU A 114 -4.18 17.20 17.45
C GLU A 114 -2.89 17.92 17.02
N GLY A 115 -2.71 18.13 15.71
CA GLY A 115 -1.52 18.74 15.13
C GLY A 115 -0.30 17.81 15.09
N SER A 116 -0.47 16.54 15.45
CA SER A 116 0.61 15.56 15.42
C SER A 116 1.05 15.22 14.01
N LEU A 117 2.36 15.16 13.79
CA LEU A 117 2.95 14.77 12.52
C LEU A 117 2.78 13.28 12.25
N THR A 118 2.47 12.97 10.99
CA THR A 118 2.51 11.64 10.41
C THR A 118 3.21 11.67 9.06
N TRP A 119 3.89 10.57 8.74
CA TRP A 119 4.58 10.32 7.49
C TRP A 119 3.91 9.18 6.76
N LEU A 120 3.67 9.40 5.47
CA LEU A 120 2.90 8.51 4.63
C LEU A 120 3.71 8.20 3.37
N SER A 121 3.65 6.95 2.92
CA SER A 121 4.13 6.56 1.59
C SER A 121 3.05 6.90 0.56
N GLU A 122 3.25 7.99 -0.19
CA GLU A 122 2.33 8.42 -1.25
C GLU A 122 2.21 7.37 -2.34
N LEU A 123 1.00 7.10 -2.81
CA LEU A 123 0.76 6.37 -4.05
C LEU A 123 0.95 7.32 -5.24
N SER A 124 2.21 7.67 -5.50
CA SER A 124 2.62 8.48 -6.65
C SER A 124 2.27 7.77 -7.97
N PRO A 125 2.23 8.49 -9.11
CA PRO A 125 1.95 7.88 -10.41
C PRO A 125 2.84 6.66 -10.74
N GLU A 126 4.12 6.69 -10.33
CA GLU A 126 5.03 5.56 -10.51
C GLU A 126 4.62 4.36 -9.64
N ARG A 127 4.31 4.58 -8.36
CA ARG A 127 3.86 3.54 -7.43
C ARG A 127 2.53 2.95 -7.87
N VAL A 128 1.58 3.77 -8.33
CA VAL A 128 0.31 3.32 -8.92
C VAL A 128 0.55 2.44 -10.14
N HIS A 129 1.41 2.88 -11.07
CA HIS A 129 1.74 2.09 -12.25
C HIS A 129 2.36 0.73 -11.87
N TRP A 130 3.24 0.71 -10.87
CA TRP A 130 3.81 -0.52 -10.33
C TRP A 130 2.73 -1.44 -9.75
N ILE A 131 1.82 -0.94 -8.92
CA ILE A 131 0.70 -1.70 -8.34
C ILE A 131 -0.14 -2.33 -9.45
N GLU A 132 -0.54 -1.55 -10.45
CA GLU A 132 -1.32 -2.06 -11.57
C GLU A 132 -0.58 -3.14 -12.35
N SER A 133 0.73 -2.97 -12.57
CA SER A 133 1.53 -3.94 -13.32
C SER A 133 1.57 -5.31 -12.62
N ILE A 134 1.67 -5.33 -11.29
CA ILE A 134 1.65 -6.54 -10.48
C ILE A 134 0.25 -7.15 -10.48
N CYS A 135 -0.78 -6.33 -10.27
CA CYS A 135 -2.17 -6.77 -10.30
C CYS A 135 -2.59 -7.35 -11.66
N LYS A 136 -2.08 -6.82 -12.78
CA LYS A 136 -2.33 -7.35 -14.13
C LYS A 136 -1.61 -8.68 -14.35
N LYS A 137 -0.33 -8.79 -13.94
CA LYS A 137 0.44 -10.06 -14.01
C LYS A 137 -0.19 -11.16 -13.16
N GLY A 138 -0.63 -10.84 -11.94
CA GLY A 138 -1.28 -11.78 -11.03
C GLY A 138 -2.66 -12.26 -11.49
N ARG A 139 -3.27 -11.57 -12.47
CA ARG A 139 -4.54 -11.95 -13.12
C ARG A 139 -4.37 -12.76 -14.40
N MET A 140 -3.15 -12.89 -14.95
CA MET A 140 -2.95 -13.80 -16.06
C MET A 140 -3.25 -15.22 -15.56
N PRO A 141 -4.18 -15.96 -16.20
CA PRO A 141 -4.31 -17.38 -15.88
C PRO A 141 -2.96 -18.02 -16.14
N ASP A 142 -2.48 -18.84 -15.21
CA ASP A 142 -1.33 -19.70 -15.46
C ASP A 142 -1.56 -20.34 -16.83
N LEU A 143 -0.72 -19.99 -17.82
CA LEU A 143 -0.75 -20.64 -19.10
C LEU A 143 -0.55 -22.12 -18.79
N LYS A 144 -1.64 -22.89 -18.86
CA LYS A 144 -1.57 -24.35 -18.86
C LYS A 144 -0.54 -24.68 -19.93
N THR A 145 0.57 -25.27 -19.50
CA THR A 145 1.51 -25.93 -20.38
C THR A 145 0.71 -26.88 -21.25
N SER A 146 0.47 -26.46 -22.48
CA SER A 146 -0.13 -27.27 -23.53
C SER A 146 0.89 -28.34 -23.92
N SER A 147 0.91 -29.45 -23.18
CA SER A 147 1.49 -30.69 -23.70
C SER A 147 0.39 -31.43 -24.47
N THR A 148 0.21 -31.04 -25.72
CA THR A 148 -0.41 -31.89 -26.74
C THR A 148 0.49 -31.85 -27.96
N LEU A 149 0.58 -33.00 -28.66
CA LEU A 149 1.59 -33.45 -29.64
C LEU A 149 2.70 -34.23 -28.90
N GLU A 150 2.87 -35.55 -29.03
CA GLU A 150 2.66 -36.43 -30.19
C GLU A 150 2.18 -37.83 -29.77
N GLY A 151 1.13 -38.29 -30.42
CA GLY A 151 0.90 -39.71 -30.66
C GLY A 151 0.95 -39.94 -32.18
N MET A 152 1.42 -41.13 -32.57
CA MET A 152 1.62 -41.67 -33.94
C MET A 152 3.00 -41.31 -34.54
N SER A 153 3.91 -42.24 -34.83
CA SER A 153 3.72 -43.46 -35.63
C SER A 153 4.87 -44.45 -35.39
N SER A 154 4.56 -45.72 -35.10
CA SER A 154 5.51 -46.84 -35.13
C SER A 154 5.51 -47.51 -36.50
N THR A 155 6.58 -47.31 -37.26
CA THR A 155 6.89 -48.07 -38.47
C THR A 155 7.46 -49.44 -38.08
N LEU A 156 6.66 -50.49 -38.24
CA LEU A 156 7.14 -51.87 -38.37
C LEU A 156 7.60 -52.08 -39.82
N PHE A 157 8.91 -52.20 -40.01
CA PHE A 157 9.50 -52.72 -41.24
C PHE A 157 9.48 -54.26 -41.20
N SER A 158 8.87 -54.85 -42.23
CA SER A 158 9.10 -56.23 -42.66
C SER A 158 9.98 -56.24 -43.91
N LYS A 159 10.77 -57.32 -44.06
CA LYS A 159 11.79 -57.69 -45.08
C LYS A 159 13.22 -57.49 -44.54
N GLU A 160 14.08 -58.51 -44.48
CA GLU A 160 14.14 -59.85 -45.09
C GLU A 160 14.50 -60.94 -44.05
#